data_AF-A0A7M1QUE5-F1
#
_entry.id   AF-A0A7M1QUE5-F1
#
_cell.length_a   1.000
_cell.length_b   1.000
_cell.length_c   1.000
_cell.angle_alpha   90.00
_cell.angle_beta   90.00
_cell.angle_gamma   90.00
#
_symmetry.space_group_name_H-M   'P 1'
#
loop_
_entity.id
_entity.type
_entity.pdbx_description
1 polymer ?
#
loop_
_entity_poly.entity_id
_entity_poly.type
_entity_poly.pdbx_seq_one_letter_code
_entity_poly.pdbx_strand_id
1 'polypeptide(L)'
;MMDFQASSWESYFYPETIGIDGNGVLINHLGLRDSRMLAAAEDELSAWRILQWISRPLASDFSYAHFKAVHRHIFQDIYPWAGQERTVGMQKAGHPYYPPGPGLTAAAEAQFASLAQADFLRGLPRDEFVLQLAEAWGEINVVHSFREGNTRTQSVFFAQLAEMAGHPLPLHKLARQPLRDKFVQARFHSQVSGSNAHLADVLDQVVVPETDPTQKMSAVEVRTYIQERIGEKLSARFIPKNSSKHLPKGPKRN
;
A
#
# COMPACT_ATOMS: atom_id res chain seq x y z
N MET A 1 -24.23 8.67 -4.75
CA MET A 1 -23.05 8.31 -5.57
C MET A 1 -23.27 6.86 -5.95
N MET A 2 -23.36 6.52 -7.24
CA MET A 2 -23.52 5.11 -7.64
C MET A 2 -22.22 4.37 -7.31
N ASP A 3 -22.33 3.21 -6.66
CA ASP A 3 -21.18 2.37 -6.36
C ASP A 3 -20.54 1.92 -7.68
N PHE A 4 -19.22 2.06 -7.79
CA PHE A 4 -18.48 1.56 -8.95
C PHE A 4 -18.61 0.04 -9.03
N GLN A 5 -19.27 -0.46 -10.08
CA GLN A 5 -19.41 -1.90 -10.31
C GLN A 5 -18.59 -2.31 -11.53
N ALA A 6 -17.45 -2.94 -11.29
CA ALA A 6 -16.69 -3.61 -12.34
C ALA A 6 -17.21 -5.04 -12.53
N SER A 7 -17.58 -5.38 -13.76
CA SER A 7 -18.05 -6.72 -14.16
C SER A 7 -16.95 -7.61 -14.74
N SER A 8 -15.81 -7.02 -15.14
CA SER A 8 -14.65 -7.73 -15.66
C SER A 8 -13.33 -7.07 -15.25
N TRP A 9 -12.20 -7.73 -15.51
CA TRP A 9 -10.86 -7.18 -15.26
C TRP A 9 -10.67 -5.84 -15.98
N GLU A 10 -11.09 -5.79 -17.24
CA GLU A 10 -11.02 -4.64 -18.14
C GLU A 10 -11.89 -3.47 -17.67
N SER A 11 -12.97 -3.76 -16.93
CA SER A 11 -13.89 -2.75 -16.40
C SER A 11 -13.22 -1.78 -15.41
N TYR A 12 -12.04 -2.13 -14.87
CA TYR A 12 -11.25 -1.24 -14.02
C TYR A 12 -10.40 -0.23 -14.81
N PHE A 13 -10.27 -0.35 -16.13
CA PHE A 13 -9.41 0.49 -16.94
C PHE A 13 -10.20 1.38 -17.90
N TYR A 14 -9.58 2.47 -18.33
CA TYR A 14 -10.05 3.21 -19.50
C TYR A 14 -9.89 2.35 -20.77
N PRO A 15 -10.97 2.07 -21.53
CA PRO A 15 -10.93 1.14 -22.66
C PRO A 15 -9.85 1.46 -23.70
N GLU A 16 -9.64 2.74 -24.00
CA GLU A 16 -8.65 3.20 -24.98
C GLU A 16 -7.19 3.09 -24.49
N THR A 17 -6.99 2.75 -23.22
CA THR A 17 -5.65 2.58 -22.64
C THR A 17 -5.25 1.11 -22.49
N ILE A 18 -6.16 0.19 -22.82
CA ILE A 18 -5.92 -1.25 -22.69
C ILE A 18 -4.93 -1.71 -23.76
N GLY A 19 -3.81 -2.27 -23.32
CA GLY A 19 -2.79 -2.87 -24.16
C GLY A 19 -3.09 -4.32 -24.53
N ILE A 20 -2.20 -4.91 -25.33
CA ILE A 20 -2.30 -6.31 -25.78
C ILE A 20 -2.25 -7.33 -24.63
N ASP A 21 -1.69 -6.93 -23.49
CA ASP A 21 -1.62 -7.73 -22.26
C ASP A 21 -2.91 -7.66 -21.42
N GLY A 22 -3.93 -6.94 -21.89
CA GLY A 22 -5.20 -6.76 -21.19
C GLY A 22 -5.14 -5.78 -20.02
N ASN A 23 -4.02 -5.07 -19.83
CA ASN A 23 -3.88 -4.05 -18.79
C ASN A 23 -4.01 -2.65 -19.40
N GLY A 24 -4.52 -1.71 -18.62
CA GLY A 24 -4.58 -0.31 -19.00
C GLY A 24 -4.35 0.63 -17.82
N VAL A 25 -4.71 1.89 -18.01
CA VAL A 25 -4.72 2.89 -16.94
C VAL A 25 -6.04 2.78 -16.17
N LEU A 26 -5.94 2.60 -14.85
CA LEU A 26 -7.10 2.45 -13.97
C LEU A 26 -8.01 3.68 -14.06
N ILE A 27 -9.33 3.44 -14.11
CA ILE A 27 -10.33 4.50 -14.03
C ILE A 27 -10.13 5.25 -12.72
N ASN A 28 -9.98 6.57 -12.81
CA ASN A 28 -9.66 7.43 -11.67
C ASN A 28 -10.45 8.74 -11.72
N HIS A 29 -10.66 9.37 -10.57
CA HIS A 29 -11.37 10.65 -10.45
C HIS A 29 -10.65 11.83 -11.11
N LEU A 30 -9.34 11.68 -11.39
CA LEU A 30 -8.50 12.71 -11.99
C LEU A 30 -8.59 12.71 -13.53
N GLY A 31 -9.26 11.73 -14.14
CA GLY A 31 -9.34 11.59 -15.59
C GLY A 31 -8.00 11.29 -16.27
N LEU A 32 -6.99 10.83 -15.52
CA LEU A 32 -5.65 10.60 -16.04
C LEU A 32 -5.60 9.31 -16.87
N ARG A 33 -5.00 9.42 -18.07
CA ARG A 33 -4.89 8.33 -19.06
C ARG A 33 -3.45 7.94 -19.39
N ASP A 34 -2.47 8.63 -18.82
CA ASP A 34 -1.05 8.24 -18.84
C ASP A 34 -0.71 7.57 -17.51
N SER A 35 -0.13 6.36 -17.59
CA SER A 35 0.17 5.54 -16.41
C SER A 35 1.21 6.18 -15.48
N ARG A 36 2.16 6.95 -16.01
CA ARG A 36 3.21 7.62 -15.23
C ARG A 36 2.67 8.86 -14.52
N MET A 37 1.70 9.54 -15.12
CA MET A 37 0.96 10.63 -14.49
C MET A 37 0.07 10.09 -13.37
N LEU A 38 -0.70 9.03 -13.62
CA LEU A 38 -1.53 8.40 -12.59
C LEU A 38 -0.69 7.90 -11.42
N ALA A 39 0.40 7.18 -11.67
CA ALA A 39 1.28 6.68 -10.60
C ALA A 39 1.84 7.79 -9.72
N ALA A 40 2.16 8.96 -10.29
CA ALA A 40 2.67 10.09 -9.53
C ALA A 40 1.59 10.79 -8.71
N ALA A 41 0.42 11.01 -9.29
CA ALA A 41 -0.71 11.57 -8.56
C ALA A 41 -1.15 10.63 -7.43
N GLU A 42 -1.16 9.32 -7.68
CA GLU A 42 -1.47 8.30 -6.69
C GLU A 42 -0.45 8.32 -5.53
N ASP A 43 0.85 8.34 -5.83
CA ASP A 43 1.90 8.42 -4.81
C ASP A 43 1.74 9.67 -3.93
N GLU A 44 1.50 10.85 -4.53
CA GLU A 44 1.37 12.12 -3.80
C GLU A 44 0.09 12.19 -2.96
N LEU A 45 -1.08 11.92 -3.56
CA LEU A 45 -2.37 12.01 -2.89
C LEU A 45 -2.49 10.95 -1.79
N SER A 46 -2.05 9.71 -2.06
CA SER A 46 -2.08 8.66 -1.04
C SER A 46 -1.16 8.97 0.13
N ALA A 47 0.02 9.58 -0.11
CA ALA A 47 0.90 10.01 0.98
C ALA A 47 0.21 11.03 1.91
N TRP A 48 -0.44 12.05 1.36
CA TRP A 48 -1.18 13.03 2.16
C TRP A 48 -2.30 12.40 2.99
N ARG A 49 -3.06 11.46 2.41
CA ARG A 49 -4.13 10.75 3.12
C ARG A 49 -3.62 9.80 4.19
N ILE A 50 -2.51 9.11 3.95
CA ILE A 50 -1.86 8.27 4.96
C ILE A 50 -1.49 9.12 6.18
N LEU A 51 -0.98 10.33 5.97
CA LEU A 51 -0.61 11.22 7.07
C LEU A 51 -1.80 11.77 7.83
N GLN A 52 -2.87 12.12 7.12
CA GLN A 52 -4.13 12.52 7.75
C GLN A 52 -4.65 11.39 8.64
N TRP A 53 -4.63 10.14 8.15
CA TRP A 53 -5.03 8.98 8.94
C TRP A 53 -4.15 8.78 10.17
N ILE A 54 -2.83 8.77 10.02
CA ILE A 54 -1.90 8.58 11.15
C ILE A 54 -2.06 9.68 12.20
N SER A 55 -2.27 10.93 11.77
CA SER A 55 -2.44 12.08 12.68
C SER A 55 -3.78 12.07 13.40
N ARG A 56 -4.84 11.60 12.73
CA ARG A 56 -6.20 11.55 13.26
C ARG A 56 -6.97 10.35 12.65
N PRO A 57 -6.80 9.14 13.20
CA PRO A 57 -7.49 7.97 12.70
C PRO A 57 -9.00 8.14 12.80
N LEU A 58 -9.73 7.65 11.79
CA LEU A 58 -11.20 7.71 11.79
C LEU A 58 -11.84 6.50 12.48
N ALA A 59 -11.08 5.42 12.68
CA ALA A 59 -11.49 4.21 13.36
C ALA A 59 -10.30 3.53 14.05
N SER A 60 -10.57 2.70 15.05
CA SER A 60 -9.55 1.98 15.84
C SER A 60 -10.10 0.69 16.47
N ASP A 61 -11.17 0.12 15.92
CA ASP A 61 -11.79 -1.14 16.39
C ASP A 61 -11.15 -2.38 15.74
N PHE A 62 -10.19 -2.17 14.84
CA PHE A 62 -9.47 -3.20 14.05
C PHE A 62 -10.39 -4.22 13.35
N SER A 63 -11.61 -3.81 13.01
CA SER A 63 -12.54 -4.63 12.21
C SER A 63 -12.19 -4.60 10.72
N TYR A 64 -12.79 -5.51 9.94
CA TYR A 64 -12.67 -5.44 8.49
C TYR A 64 -13.30 -4.15 7.91
N ALA A 65 -14.36 -3.64 8.55
CA ALA A 65 -14.95 -2.36 8.20
C ALA A 65 -13.94 -1.20 8.40
N HIS A 66 -13.15 -1.23 9.47
CA HIS A 66 -12.04 -0.29 9.66
C HIS A 66 -10.97 -0.46 8.57
N PHE A 67 -10.56 -1.68 8.23
CA PHE A 67 -9.61 -1.92 7.14
C PHE A 67 -10.10 -1.34 5.79
N LYS A 68 -11.38 -1.51 5.46
CA LYS A 68 -12.02 -0.88 4.29
C LYS A 68 -12.08 0.65 4.42
N ALA A 69 -12.28 1.19 5.62
CA ALA A 69 -12.26 2.62 5.87
C ALA A 69 -10.85 3.23 5.68
N VAL A 70 -9.78 2.55 6.09
CA VAL A 70 -8.39 2.93 5.80
C VAL A 70 -8.20 3.02 4.28
N HIS A 71 -8.57 1.97 3.54
CA HIS A 71 -8.44 1.96 2.08
C HIS A 71 -9.23 3.09 1.45
N ARG A 72 -10.49 3.29 1.87
CA ARG A 72 -11.31 4.40 1.38
C ARG A 72 -10.61 5.73 1.62
N HIS A 73 -10.13 5.98 2.83
CA HIS A 73 -9.49 7.25 3.16
C HIS A 73 -8.24 7.51 2.32
N ILE A 74 -7.41 6.49 2.11
CA ILE A 74 -6.16 6.61 1.32
C ILE A 74 -6.45 6.90 -0.16
N PHE A 75 -7.50 6.30 -0.72
CA PHE A 75 -7.72 6.27 -2.18
C PHE A 75 -8.97 7.01 -2.67
N GLN A 76 -9.78 7.61 -1.80
CA GLN A 76 -11.07 8.26 -2.15
C GLN A 76 -10.94 9.38 -3.19
N ASP A 77 -9.81 10.07 -3.28
CA ASP A 77 -9.60 11.13 -4.29
C ASP A 77 -9.08 10.59 -5.62
N ILE A 78 -8.71 9.30 -5.66
CA ILE A 78 -8.04 8.67 -6.80
C ILE A 78 -9.02 7.71 -7.47
N TYR A 79 -9.61 6.78 -6.72
CA TYR A 79 -10.35 5.65 -7.28
C TYR A 79 -11.83 5.65 -6.87
N PRO A 80 -12.76 5.47 -7.83
CA PRO A 80 -14.20 5.41 -7.55
C PRO A 80 -14.61 4.17 -6.73
N TRP A 81 -13.76 3.15 -6.67
CA TRP A 81 -13.96 1.92 -5.89
C TRP A 81 -13.22 1.94 -4.54
N ALA A 82 -12.71 3.10 -4.08
CA ALA A 82 -11.97 3.17 -2.83
C ALA A 82 -12.80 2.67 -1.63
N GLY A 83 -12.30 1.62 -0.96
CA GLY A 83 -12.94 0.97 0.18
C GLY A 83 -13.88 -0.17 -0.21
N GLN A 84 -14.04 -0.44 -1.50
CA GLN A 84 -14.84 -1.53 -2.02
C GLN A 84 -13.96 -2.75 -2.31
N GLU A 85 -14.50 -3.93 -2.05
CA GLU A 85 -13.83 -5.18 -2.39
C GLU A 85 -13.72 -5.32 -3.91
N ARG A 86 -12.67 -6.01 -4.36
CA ARG A 86 -12.58 -6.38 -5.76
C ARG A 86 -13.66 -7.39 -6.13
N THR A 87 -14.19 -7.21 -7.32
CA THR A 87 -15.22 -8.06 -7.93
C THR A 87 -14.64 -9.09 -8.91
N VAL A 88 -13.32 -9.05 -9.13
CA VAL A 88 -12.62 -9.86 -10.13
C VAL A 88 -11.48 -10.67 -9.51
N GLY A 89 -11.16 -11.79 -10.16
CA GLY A 89 -10.02 -12.62 -9.80
C GLY A 89 -8.71 -11.85 -9.97
N MET A 90 -7.77 -12.07 -9.06
CA MET A 90 -6.44 -11.50 -9.12
C MET A 90 -5.41 -12.60 -8.86
N GLN A 91 -4.27 -12.49 -9.52
CA GLN A 91 -3.12 -13.37 -9.30
C GLN A 91 -1.83 -12.57 -9.39
N LYS A 92 -0.78 -13.10 -8.77
CA LYS A 92 0.57 -12.56 -8.88
C LYS A 92 1.51 -13.68 -9.26
N ALA A 93 2.21 -13.52 -10.39
CA ALA A 93 3.16 -14.50 -10.93
C ALA A 93 2.61 -15.94 -10.99
N GLY A 94 1.34 -16.09 -11.42
CA GLY A 94 0.68 -17.39 -11.53
C GLY A 94 0.04 -17.92 -10.24
N HIS A 95 0.21 -17.23 -9.11
CA HIS A 95 -0.41 -17.60 -7.84
C HIS A 95 -1.67 -16.77 -7.60
N PRO A 96 -2.87 -17.39 -7.56
CA PRO A 96 -4.11 -16.68 -7.33
C PRO A 96 -4.20 -16.14 -5.91
N TYR A 97 -4.89 -15.02 -5.75
CA TYR A 97 -5.43 -14.56 -4.47
C TYR A 97 -6.80 -15.22 -4.25
N TYR A 98 -7.39 -14.98 -3.07
CA TYR A 98 -8.70 -15.53 -2.72
C TYR A 98 -9.77 -15.20 -3.80
N PRO A 99 -10.70 -16.10 -4.15
CA PRO A 99 -11.73 -15.79 -5.14
C PRO A 99 -12.59 -14.59 -4.70
N PRO A 100 -12.95 -13.65 -5.60
CA PRO A 100 -13.81 -12.51 -5.25
C PRO A 100 -15.24 -12.96 -4.90
N GLY A 101 -16.03 -12.07 -4.29
CA GLY A 101 -17.42 -12.33 -3.91
C GLY A 101 -17.58 -12.72 -2.44
N PRO A 102 -18.72 -13.31 -2.03
CA PRO A 102 -19.04 -13.53 -0.62
C PRO A 102 -17.99 -14.35 0.16
N GLY A 103 -17.28 -15.25 -0.51
CA GLY A 103 -16.19 -16.02 0.09
C GLY A 103 -14.98 -15.15 0.48
N LEU A 104 -14.66 -14.12 -0.29
CA LEU A 104 -13.64 -13.14 0.06
C LEU A 104 -14.02 -12.39 1.33
N THR A 105 -15.26 -11.88 1.38
CA THR A 105 -15.78 -11.16 2.55
C THR A 105 -15.72 -12.04 3.80
N ALA A 106 -16.19 -13.29 3.72
CA ALA A 106 -16.17 -14.23 4.83
C ALA A 106 -14.75 -14.57 5.28
N ALA A 107 -13.82 -14.79 4.33
CA ALA A 107 -12.42 -15.06 4.64
C ALA A 107 -11.75 -13.85 5.31
N ALA A 108 -12.01 -12.63 4.83
CA ALA A 108 -11.52 -11.41 5.46
C ALA A 108 -12.03 -11.29 6.90
N GLU A 109 -13.35 -11.33 7.10
CA GLU A 109 -13.98 -11.22 8.42
C GLU A 109 -13.44 -12.28 9.40
N ALA A 110 -13.17 -13.50 8.93
CA ALA A 110 -12.54 -14.53 9.76
C ALA A 110 -11.14 -14.14 10.24
N GLN A 111 -10.31 -13.52 9.39
CA GLN A 111 -8.98 -13.05 9.80
C GLN A 111 -9.06 -11.91 10.83
N PHE A 112 -9.96 -10.94 10.64
CA PHE A 112 -10.14 -9.86 11.61
C PHE A 112 -10.77 -10.35 12.93
N ALA A 113 -11.66 -11.35 12.87
CA ALA A 113 -12.17 -12.02 14.07
C ALA A 113 -11.07 -12.78 14.81
N SER A 114 -10.15 -13.44 14.10
CA SER A 114 -8.99 -14.10 14.70
C SER A 114 -8.07 -13.10 15.41
N LEU A 115 -7.80 -11.94 14.80
CA LEU A 115 -7.08 -10.83 15.46
C LEU A 115 -7.78 -10.37 16.76
N ALA A 116 -9.10 -10.24 16.74
CA ALA A 116 -9.86 -9.86 17.93
C ALA A 116 -9.80 -10.94 19.03
N GLN A 117 -9.83 -12.23 18.66
CA GLN A 117 -9.67 -13.34 19.61
C GLN A 117 -8.27 -13.38 20.22
N ALA A 118 -7.25 -12.97 19.47
CA ALA A 118 -5.87 -12.82 19.94
C ALA A 118 -5.62 -11.48 20.68
N ASP A 119 -6.69 -10.84 21.17
CA ASP A 119 -6.67 -9.54 21.85
C ASP A 119 -5.89 -8.45 21.10
N PHE A 120 -5.97 -8.48 19.77
CA PHE A 120 -5.24 -7.59 18.86
C PHE A 120 -3.73 -7.56 19.11
N LEU A 121 -3.17 -8.72 19.51
CA LEU A 121 -1.75 -8.94 19.78
C LEU A 121 -1.19 -8.14 20.97
N ARG A 122 -2.06 -7.65 21.86
CA ARG A 122 -1.66 -6.92 23.07
C ARG A 122 -0.97 -7.82 24.09
N GLY A 123 -0.05 -7.25 24.85
CA GLY A 123 0.60 -7.92 25.99
C GLY A 123 1.63 -8.98 25.59
N LEU A 124 1.86 -9.17 24.28
CA LEU A 124 2.89 -10.09 23.79
C LEU A 124 4.29 -9.47 23.95
N PRO A 125 5.32 -10.27 24.31
CA PRO A 125 6.69 -9.84 24.18
C PRO A 125 7.02 -9.60 22.70
N ARG A 126 7.97 -8.70 22.42
CA ARG A 126 8.28 -8.24 21.05
C ARG A 126 8.50 -9.37 20.05
N ASP A 127 9.27 -10.39 20.42
CA ASP A 127 9.59 -11.49 19.50
C ASP A 127 8.34 -12.29 19.12
N GLU A 128 7.44 -12.54 20.08
CA GLU A 128 6.16 -13.19 19.83
C GLU A 128 5.21 -12.27 19.05
N PHE A 129 5.18 -10.98 19.37
CA PHE A 129 4.42 -9.98 18.63
C PHE A 129 4.82 -9.96 17.14
N VAL A 130 6.11 -9.95 16.84
CA VAL A 130 6.61 -9.95 15.44
C VAL A 130 6.16 -11.20 14.69
N LEU A 131 6.24 -12.37 15.32
CA LEU A 131 5.78 -13.63 14.72
C LEU A 131 4.27 -13.58 14.44
N GLN A 132 3.45 -13.21 15.43
CA GLN A 132 2.00 -13.15 15.26
C GLN A 132 1.56 -12.06 14.27
N LEU A 133 2.28 -10.93 14.23
CA LEU A 133 2.05 -9.88 13.24
C LEU A 133 2.35 -10.38 11.83
N ALA A 134 3.43 -11.15 11.64
CA ALA A 134 3.78 -11.73 10.35
C ALA A 134 2.73 -12.74 9.88
N GLU A 135 2.25 -13.61 10.78
CA GLU A 135 1.16 -14.55 10.47
C GLU A 135 -0.11 -13.82 10.02
N ALA A 136 -0.61 -12.88 10.83
CA ALA A 136 -1.82 -12.12 10.51
C ALA A 136 -1.68 -11.34 9.19
N TRP A 137 -0.51 -10.73 8.93
CA TRP A 137 -0.27 -9.99 7.71
C TRP A 137 -0.19 -10.90 6.48
N GLY A 138 0.44 -12.08 6.61
CA GLY A 138 0.46 -13.10 5.58
C GLY A 138 -0.95 -13.51 5.14
N GLU A 139 -1.79 -13.89 6.11
CA GLU A 139 -3.16 -14.33 5.87
C GLU A 139 -4.02 -13.25 5.21
N ILE A 140 -3.99 -12.01 5.74
CA ILE A 140 -4.72 -10.88 5.15
C ILE A 140 -4.18 -10.55 3.74
N ASN A 141 -2.89 -10.77 3.48
CA ASN A 141 -2.31 -10.56 2.16
C ASN A 141 -2.78 -11.60 1.13
N VAL A 142 -3.09 -12.83 1.54
CA VAL A 142 -3.68 -13.86 0.67
C VAL A 142 -5.13 -13.52 0.31
N VAL A 143 -5.89 -12.96 1.25
CA VAL A 143 -7.27 -12.47 0.98
C VAL A 143 -7.26 -11.39 -0.12
N HIS A 144 -6.36 -10.42 0.00
CA HIS A 144 -6.11 -9.40 -1.01
C HIS A 144 -7.38 -8.65 -1.45
N SER A 145 -8.07 -8.05 -0.49
CA SER A 145 -9.46 -7.59 -0.64
C SER A 145 -9.72 -6.57 -1.75
N PHE A 146 -8.75 -5.72 -2.10
CA PHE A 146 -8.95 -4.58 -3.00
C PHE A 146 -8.34 -4.79 -4.38
N ARG A 147 -8.78 -3.99 -5.36
CA ARG A 147 -8.24 -4.04 -6.72
C ARG A 147 -6.79 -3.55 -6.81
N GLU A 148 -6.46 -2.49 -6.09
CA GLU A 148 -5.13 -1.90 -5.95
C GLU A 148 -5.08 -1.20 -4.59
N GLY A 149 -3.89 -0.96 -4.02
CA GLY A 149 -3.76 -0.26 -2.74
C GLY A 149 -3.69 -1.18 -1.51
N ASN A 150 -3.72 -2.50 -1.70
CA ASN A 150 -3.67 -3.49 -0.61
C ASN A 150 -2.47 -3.27 0.33
N THR A 151 -1.25 -3.16 -0.23
CA THR A 151 -0.04 -3.00 0.60
C THR A 151 -0.07 -1.75 1.47
N ARG A 152 -0.48 -0.59 0.91
CA ARG A 152 -0.53 0.67 1.66
C ARG A 152 -1.58 0.63 2.77
N THR A 153 -2.74 0.04 2.46
CA THR A 153 -3.81 -0.15 3.44
C THR A 153 -3.36 -1.06 4.59
N GLN A 154 -2.77 -2.21 4.27
CA GLN A 154 -2.23 -3.13 5.27
C GLN A 154 -1.16 -2.47 6.12
N SER A 155 -0.20 -1.75 5.52
CA SER A 155 0.84 -1.06 6.27
C SER A 155 0.28 -0.07 7.28
N VAL A 156 -0.66 0.79 6.87
CA VAL A 156 -1.28 1.76 7.79
C VAL A 156 -2.08 1.06 8.89
N PHE A 157 -2.89 0.06 8.53
CA PHE A 157 -3.68 -0.69 9.50
C PHE A 157 -2.80 -1.40 10.54
N PHE A 158 -1.78 -2.13 10.10
CA PHE A 158 -0.88 -2.84 11.00
C PHE A 158 0.03 -1.92 11.79
N ALA A 159 0.43 -0.76 11.26
CA ALA A 159 1.15 0.23 12.05
C ALA A 159 0.28 0.78 13.20
N GLN A 160 -1.00 1.04 12.93
CA GLN A 160 -1.94 1.46 13.96
C GLN A 160 -2.19 0.36 15.01
N LEU A 161 -2.30 -0.90 14.59
CA LEU A 161 -2.43 -2.05 15.50
C LEU A 161 -1.18 -2.21 16.36
N ALA A 162 0.00 -2.13 15.74
CA ALA A 162 1.29 -2.30 16.39
C ALA A 162 1.57 -1.19 17.42
N GLU A 163 1.24 0.06 17.09
CA GLU A 163 1.28 1.18 18.04
C GLU A 163 0.38 0.92 19.26
N MET A 164 -0.87 0.47 19.02
CA MET A 164 -1.82 0.15 20.09
C MET A 164 -1.35 -1.02 20.96
N ALA A 165 -0.68 -2.01 20.36
CA ALA A 165 -0.11 -3.16 21.07
C ALA A 165 1.22 -2.87 21.80
N GLY A 166 1.76 -1.65 21.71
CA GLY A 166 3.01 -1.24 22.38
C GLY A 166 4.29 -1.57 21.60
N HIS A 167 4.18 -1.93 20.32
CA HIS A 167 5.28 -2.33 19.45
C HIS A 167 5.32 -1.49 18.16
N PRO A 168 5.69 -0.20 18.20
CA PRO A 168 5.56 0.69 17.05
C PRO A 168 6.22 0.15 15.78
N LEU A 169 5.51 0.28 14.65
CA LEU A 169 5.98 -0.10 13.31
C LEU A 169 6.24 1.17 12.47
N PRO A 170 7.46 1.72 12.46
CA PRO A 170 7.79 2.93 11.72
C PRO A 170 7.69 2.71 10.20
N LEU A 171 6.58 3.15 9.60
CA LEU A 171 6.27 2.98 8.18
C LEU A 171 7.34 3.55 7.24
N HIS A 172 8.00 4.64 7.65
CA HIS A 172 9.06 5.23 6.86
C HIS A 172 10.25 4.29 6.72
N LYS A 173 10.61 3.51 7.75
CA LYS A 173 11.68 2.51 7.66
C LYS A 173 11.29 1.35 6.75
N LEU A 174 10.06 0.85 6.90
CA LEU A 174 9.54 -0.23 6.05
C LEU A 174 9.47 0.16 4.57
N ALA A 175 9.22 1.44 4.27
CA ALA A 175 9.11 1.96 2.91
C ALA A 175 10.47 2.25 2.24
N ARG A 176 11.60 2.21 2.97
CA ARG A 176 12.94 2.48 2.44
C ARG A 176 13.56 1.25 1.79
N GLN A 177 14.35 1.47 0.75
CA GLN A 177 15.17 0.42 0.16
C GLN A 177 16.40 0.10 1.04
N PRO A 178 16.89 -1.15 1.05
CA PRO A 178 16.37 -2.33 0.34
C PRO A 178 15.21 -3.05 1.06
N LEU A 179 14.80 -2.56 2.24
CA LEU A 179 13.88 -3.26 3.11
C LEU A 179 12.47 -3.39 2.52
N ARG A 180 12.02 -2.37 1.78
CA ARG A 180 10.77 -2.39 1.03
C ARG A 180 10.71 -3.57 0.05
N ASP A 181 11.78 -3.82 -0.70
CA ASP A 181 11.81 -4.92 -1.67
C ASP A 181 11.81 -6.27 -0.97
N LYS A 182 12.58 -6.40 0.13
CA LYS A 182 12.54 -7.61 0.99
C LYS A 182 11.13 -7.86 1.54
N PHE A 183 10.44 -6.83 2.00
CA PHE A 183 9.07 -6.91 2.50
C PHE A 183 8.07 -7.39 1.43
N VAL A 184 8.18 -6.86 0.21
CA VAL A 184 7.35 -7.29 -0.92
C VAL A 184 7.64 -8.74 -1.30
N GLN A 185 8.92 -9.14 -1.31
CA GLN A 185 9.34 -10.52 -1.60
C GLN A 185 8.88 -11.49 -0.52
N ALA A 186 9.00 -11.14 0.75
CA ALA A 186 8.57 -11.96 1.88
C ALA A 186 7.07 -12.27 1.84
N ARG A 187 6.22 -11.28 1.54
CA ARG A 187 4.77 -11.50 1.35
C ARG A 187 4.44 -12.37 0.14
N PHE A 188 5.22 -12.26 -0.93
CA PHE A 188 5.05 -13.16 -2.07
C PHE A 188 5.46 -14.59 -1.71
N HIS A 189 6.58 -14.77 -1.00
CA HIS A 189 7.00 -16.07 -0.49
C HIS A 189 5.96 -16.71 0.43
N SER A 190 5.38 -15.93 1.34
CA SER A 190 4.27 -16.34 2.20
C SER A 190 3.08 -16.87 1.39
N GLN A 191 2.63 -16.12 0.38
CA GLN A 191 1.53 -16.55 -0.50
C GLN A 191 1.82 -17.88 -1.23
N VAL A 192 3.07 -18.10 -1.63
CA VAL A 192 3.46 -19.30 -2.42
C VAL A 192 3.70 -20.51 -1.53
N SER A 193 4.32 -20.32 -0.37
CA SER A 193 4.80 -21.41 0.49
C SER A 193 3.91 -21.69 1.71
N GLY A 194 3.06 -20.74 2.09
CA GLY A 194 2.36 -20.73 3.38
C GLY A 194 3.26 -20.38 4.57
N SER A 195 4.56 -20.09 4.35
CA SER A 195 5.49 -19.75 5.43
C SER A 195 5.67 -18.24 5.58
N ASN A 196 5.36 -17.73 6.78
CA ASN A 196 5.53 -16.33 7.14
C ASN A 196 6.89 -15.99 7.78
N ALA A 197 7.83 -16.95 7.82
CA ALA A 197 9.14 -16.77 8.47
C ALA A 197 9.94 -15.58 7.88
N HIS A 198 10.04 -15.48 6.55
CA HIS A 198 10.72 -14.34 5.92
C HIS A 198 10.01 -13.01 6.17
N LEU A 199 8.70 -13.03 6.39
CA LEU A 199 7.94 -11.83 6.72
C LEU A 199 8.24 -11.40 8.16
N ALA A 200 8.32 -12.36 9.09
CA ALA A 200 8.77 -12.12 10.45
C ALA A 200 10.20 -11.54 10.49
N ASP A 201 11.14 -12.12 9.74
CA ASP A 201 12.54 -11.62 9.66
C ASP A 201 12.62 -10.16 9.20
N VAL A 202 11.75 -9.77 8.25
CA VAL A 202 11.69 -8.38 7.77
C VAL A 202 11.04 -7.46 8.80
N LEU A 203 9.97 -7.91 9.46
CA LEU A 203 9.27 -7.14 10.49
C LEU A 203 10.14 -6.96 11.74
N ASP A 204 10.94 -7.96 12.10
CA ASP A 204 11.90 -7.89 13.21
C ASP A 204 12.92 -6.76 13.02
N GLN A 205 13.31 -6.46 11.78
CA GLN A 205 14.23 -5.34 11.51
C GLN A 205 13.58 -3.95 11.70
N VAL A 206 12.26 -3.86 11.81
CA VAL A 206 11.51 -2.59 11.80
C VAL A 206 10.79 -2.32 13.11
N VAL A 207 10.15 -3.33 13.70
CA VAL A 207 9.37 -3.20 14.93
C VAL A 207 10.31 -2.80 16.08
N VAL A 208 10.06 -1.62 16.64
CA VAL A 208 10.89 -1.06 17.71
C VAL A 208 10.43 -1.56 19.09
N PRO A 209 11.34 -1.74 20.06
CA PRO A 209 10.96 -2.04 21.45
C PRO A 209 10.18 -0.88 22.09
N GLU A 210 9.35 -1.21 23.09
CA GLU A 210 8.47 -0.32 23.87
C GLU A 210 9.15 0.92 24.51
N THR A 211 10.48 0.99 24.54
CA THR A 211 11.24 1.87 25.44
C THR A 211 11.47 3.32 25.00
N ASP A 212 10.71 3.89 24.06
CA ASP A 212 10.84 5.34 23.76
C ASP A 212 9.50 6.06 23.47
N PRO A 213 8.86 6.67 24.49
CA PRO A 213 7.65 7.48 24.31
C PRO A 213 7.85 8.75 23.47
N THR A 214 9.09 9.08 23.06
CA THR A 214 9.38 10.21 22.16
C THR A 214 9.32 9.85 20.67
N GLN A 215 9.11 8.57 20.32
CA GLN A 215 9.01 8.05 18.94
C GLN A 215 7.58 7.89 18.41
N LYS A 216 6.58 8.55 19.01
CA LYS A 216 5.33 8.79 18.30
C LYS A 216 5.68 9.55 17.03
N MET A 217 5.25 9.06 15.85
CA MET A 217 5.55 9.70 14.56
C MET A 217 5.42 11.21 14.67
N SER A 218 6.56 11.88 14.83
CA SER A 218 6.57 13.31 15.02
C SER A 218 6.14 13.93 13.69
N ALA A 219 5.60 15.14 13.72
CA ALA A 219 5.33 15.89 12.49
C ALA A 219 6.59 15.99 11.59
N VAL A 220 7.79 15.82 12.17
CA VAL A 220 9.07 15.72 11.48
C VAL A 220 9.24 14.39 10.74
N GLU A 221 8.95 13.24 11.35
CA GLU A 221 9.04 11.93 10.68
C GLU A 221 7.98 11.76 9.59
N VAL A 222 6.78 12.28 9.83
CA VAL A 222 5.72 12.46 8.84
C VAL A 222 6.24 13.27 7.64
N ARG A 223 6.88 14.42 7.91
CA ARG A 223 7.46 15.29 6.88
C ARG A 223 8.62 14.63 6.15
N THR A 224 9.47 13.88 6.84
CA THR A 224 10.57 13.11 6.26
C THR A 224 10.05 11.98 5.37
N TYR A 225 9.00 11.26 5.78
CA TYR A 225 8.33 10.25 4.95
C TYR A 225 7.82 10.85 3.62
N ILE A 226 7.19 12.04 3.66
CA ILE A 226 6.80 12.78 2.47
C ILE A 226 8.03 13.16 1.65
N GLN A 227 9.04 13.77 2.26
CA GLN A 227 10.21 14.26 1.55
C GLN A 227 11.02 13.15 0.88
N GLU A 228 11.14 11.98 1.51
CA GLU A 228 11.83 10.82 0.93
C GLU A 228 11.00 10.16 -0.18
N ARG A 229 9.66 10.12 -0.06
CA ARG A 229 8.79 9.50 -1.08
C ARG A 229 8.45 10.43 -2.25
N ILE A 230 8.35 11.74 -2.00
CA ILE A 230 8.00 12.79 -2.98
C ILE A 230 9.26 13.49 -3.54
N GLY A 231 10.26 13.77 -2.70
CA GLY A 231 11.44 14.57 -3.06
C GLY A 231 12.43 13.89 -4.01
N GLU A 232 12.58 12.56 -3.95
CA GLU A 232 13.39 11.82 -4.92
C GLU A 232 12.77 11.82 -6.33
N LYS A 233 11.44 11.96 -6.45
CA LYS A 233 10.74 11.91 -7.75
C LYS A 233 10.49 13.29 -8.37
N LEU A 234 10.31 14.34 -7.56
CA LEU A 234 10.15 15.71 -8.06
C LEU A 234 11.46 16.31 -8.57
N SER A 235 12.59 16.04 -7.91
CA SER A 235 13.92 16.51 -8.36
C SER A 235 14.33 15.88 -9.70
N ALA A 236 13.94 14.63 -9.96
CA ALA A 236 14.18 13.94 -11.23
C ALA A 236 13.27 14.41 -12.38
N ARG A 237 12.17 15.12 -12.10
CA ARG A 237 11.16 15.53 -13.09
C ARG A 237 11.27 16.99 -13.56
N PHE A 238 12.04 17.84 -12.87
CA PHE A 238 12.15 19.26 -13.18
C PHE A 238 13.50 19.74 -13.74
N ILE A 239 14.44 18.83 -14.05
CA ILE A 239 15.56 19.19 -14.93
C ILE A 239 15.13 18.86 -16.37
N PRO A 240 14.70 19.84 -17.18
CA PRO A 240 14.59 19.61 -18.61
C PRO A 240 15.99 19.18 -19.09
N LYS A 241 16.10 17.99 -19.70
CA LYS A 241 17.27 17.67 -20.50
C LYS A 241 17.35 18.74 -21.58
N ASN A 242 18.27 19.69 -21.39
CA ASN A 242 18.48 20.82 -22.27
C ASN A 242 18.47 20.32 -23.72
N SER A 243 17.55 20.88 -24.48
CA SER A 243 17.54 20.88 -25.92
C SER A 243 18.87 21.46 -26.40
N SER A 244 19.80 20.58 -26.77
CA SER A 244 20.95 20.98 -27.58
C SER A 244 20.42 21.39 -28.94
N LYS A 245 20.13 22.69 -29.07
CA LYS A 245 19.88 23.37 -30.34
C LYS A 245 21.10 23.12 -31.23
N HIS A 246 20.91 22.38 -32.32
CA HIS A 246 21.76 22.50 -33.49
C HIS A 246 21.68 23.95 -34.01
N LEU A 247 22.69 24.74 -33.67
CA LEU A 247 22.98 26.00 -34.35
C LEU A 247 23.59 25.68 -35.74
N PRO A 248 23.18 26.37 -36.81
CA PRO A 248 23.70 26.12 -38.15
C PRO A 248 25.16 26.54 -38.26
N LYS A 249 25.98 25.71 -38.93
CA LYS A 249 27.39 26.02 -39.21
C LYS A 249 27.46 27.20 -40.19
N GLY A 250 27.98 28.33 -39.73
CA GLY A 250 28.41 29.45 -40.59
C GLY A 250 29.62 29.08 -41.45
N PRO A 251 29.89 29.83 -42.53
CA PRO A 251 30.82 29.42 -43.58
C PRO A 251 32.27 29.51 -43.11
N LYS A 252 33.09 28.52 -43.48
CA LYS A 252 34.55 28.61 -43.34
C LYS A 252 35.08 29.54 -44.44
N ARG A 253 35.77 30.61 -44.03
CA ARG A 253 36.62 31.42 -44.90
C ARG A 253 38.03 30.83 -44.95
N ASN A 254 38.56 30.82 -46.17
CA ASN A 254 39.92 30.55 -46.65
C ASN A 254 40.43 29.11 -46.53
#